data_AF-A0A916GKQ8-F1
#
_entry.id   AF-A0A916GKQ8-F1
#
_cell.length_a   1.000
_cell.length_b   1.000
_cell.length_c   1.000
_cell.angle_alpha   90.00
_cell.angle_beta   90.00
_cell.angle_gamma   90.00
#
_symmetry.space_group_name_H-M   'P 1'
#
loop_
_entity.id
_entity.type
_entity.pdbx_description
1 polymer ?
#
loop_
_entity_poly.entity_id
_entity_poly.type
_entity_poly.pdbx_seq_one_letter_code
_entity_poly.pdbx_strand_id
1 'polypeptide(L)' 'VEQNAQLALQVASYGYIIENGRIVLDGPAEKLRSNDDVQEFYLGFSAGERRSMRDVKHYKRRKRWLS' A
#
# COMPACT_ATOMS: atom_id res chain seq x y z
N VAL A 1 -10.15 -2.64 12.39
CA VAL A 1 -10.12 -1.69 11.25
C VAL A 1 -9.45 -0.43 11.76
N GLU A 2 -8.17 -0.23 11.43
CA GLU A 2 -7.45 0.99 11.82
C GLU A 2 -7.86 2.13 10.89
N GLN A 3 -8.50 3.15 11.44
CA GLN A 3 -8.90 4.33 10.70
C GLN A 3 -7.79 5.41 10.62
N ASN A 4 -6.66 5.21 11.29
CA ASN A 4 -5.61 6.21 11.41
C ASN A 4 -4.46 6.05 10.41
N ALA A 5 -4.55 5.12 9.46
CA ALA A 5 -3.50 4.91 8.45
C ALA A 5 -3.23 6.18 7.62
N GLN A 6 -4.26 6.98 7.35
CA GLN A 6 -4.13 8.24 6.64
C GLN A 6 -3.33 9.28 7.45
N LEU A 7 -3.66 9.43 8.73
CA LEU A 7 -2.96 10.34 9.64
C LEU A 7 -1.51 9.87 9.89
N ALA A 8 -1.31 8.57 10.04
CA ALA A 8 0.02 7.97 10.20
C ALA A 8 0.89 8.26 8.97
N LEU A 9 0.37 8.06 7.76
CA LEU A 9 1.08 8.40 6.52
C LEU A 9 1.26 9.90 6.32
N GLN A 10 0.44 10.76 6.94
CA GLN A 10 0.62 12.22 6.88
C GLN A 10 1.85 12.71 7.65
N VAL A 11 2.16 12.08 8.78
CA VAL A 11 3.26 12.48 9.66
C VAL A 11 4.53 11.67 9.40
N ALA A 12 4.40 10.42 8.94
CA ALA A 12 5.55 9.56 8.70
C ALA A 12 6.34 10.01 7.45
N SER A 13 7.66 9.78 7.48
CA SER A 13 8.51 9.93 6.29
C SER A 13 8.53 8.67 5.42
N TYR A 14 8.30 7.51 6.03
CA TYR A 14 8.34 6.19 5.38
C TYR A 14 7.27 5.28 5.98
N GLY A 15 6.71 4.38 5.18
CA GLY A 15 5.71 3.43 5.62
C GLY A 15 5.97 2.01 5.14
N TYR A 16 5.41 1.06 5.88
CA TYR A 16 5.37 -0.36 5.53
C TYR A 16 3.93 -0.85 5.62
N ILE A 17 3.50 -1.56 4.59
CA ILE A 17 2.18 -2.19 4.54
C ILE A 17 2.39 -3.69 4.64
N ILE A 18 1.77 -4.28 5.66
CA ILE A 18 1.89 -5.70 5.99
C ILE A 18 0.55 -6.39 5.76
N GLU A 19 0.57 -7.52 5.06
CA GLU A 19 -0.56 -8.42 4.89
C GLU A 19 -0.11 -9.84 5.22
N ASN A 20 -0.86 -10.54 6.09
CA ASN A 20 -0.57 -11.93 6.48
C ASN A 20 0.88 -12.16 6.92
N GLY A 21 1.45 -11.21 7.67
CA GLY A 21 2.82 -11.27 8.17
C GLY A 21 3.92 -11.00 7.14
N ARG A 22 3.58 -10.49 5.94
CA ARG A 22 4.54 -10.14 4.89
C ARG A 22 4.42 -8.67 4.49
N ILE A 23 5.56 -8.01 4.27
CA ILE A 23 5.59 -6.66 3.70
C ILE A 23 5.21 -6.76 2.22
N VAL A 24 4.06 -6.20 1.87
CA VAL A 24 3.56 -6.17 0.49
C VAL A 24 3.94 -4.89 -0.23
N LEU A 25 4.01 -3.77 0.49
CA LEU A 25 4.40 -2.48 -0.06
C LEU A 25 5.18 -1.68 1.00
N ASP A 26 6.17 -0.92 0.54
CA ASP A 26 7.00 -0.08 1.38
C ASP A 26 7.53 1.08 0.54
N GLY A 27 7.76 2.22 1.18
CA GLY A 27 8.24 3.40 0.49
C GLY A 27 8.08 4.68 1.30
N PRO A 28 8.58 5.81 0.76
CA PRO A 28 8.29 7.13 1.29
C PRO A 28 6.79 7.33 1.47
N ALA A 29 6.39 7.93 2.59
CA ALA A 29 4.97 8.04 2.93
C ALA A 29 4.17 8.83 1.88
N GLU A 30 4.80 9.81 1.23
CA GLU A 30 4.21 10.56 0.11
C GLU A 30 3.88 9.64 -1.08
N LYS A 31 4.80 8.74 -1.44
CA LYS A 31 4.58 7.77 -2.53
C LYS A 31 3.51 6.74 -2.18
N LEU A 32 3.44 6.33 -0.91
CA LEU A 32 2.39 5.43 -0.45
C LEU A 32 1.03 6.12 -0.45
N ARG A 33 0.99 7.40 -0.08
CA ARG A 33 -0.25 8.19 -0.04
C ARG A 33 -0.78 8.54 -1.43
N SER A 34 0.10 8.70 -2.43
CA SER A 34 -0.28 8.94 -3.82
C SER A 34 -0.48 7.67 -4.64
N ASN A 35 -0.32 6.49 -4.03
CA ASN A 35 -0.56 5.22 -4.70
C ASN A 35 -2.07 4.93 -4.68
N ASP A 36 -2.67 4.82 -5.87
CA ASP A 36 -4.11 4.59 -6.03
C ASP A 36 -4.58 3.32 -5.31
N ASP A 37 -3.76 2.26 -5.29
CA ASP A 37 -4.10 1.01 -4.60
C ASP A 37 -4.10 1.18 -3.08
N VAL A 38 -3.12 1.89 -2.53
CA VAL A 38 -3.07 2.20 -1.09
C VAL A 38 -4.27 3.06 -0.70
N GLN A 39 -4.59 4.04 -1.53
CA GLN A 39 -5.75 4.91 -1.36
C GLN A 39 -7.05 4.10 -1.32
N GLU A 40 -7.25 3.17 -2.25
CA GLU A 40 -8.47 2.37 -2.37
C GLU A 40 -8.61 1.33 -1.25
N PHE A 41 -7.56 0.53 -0.98
CA PHE A 41 -7.65 -0.62 -0.07
C PHE A 41 -7.39 -0.27 1.39
N TYR A 42 -6.59 0.77 1.67
CA TYR A 42 -6.13 1.07 3.04
C TYR A 42 -6.57 2.44 3.55
N LEU A 43 -6.79 3.42 2.67
CA LEU A 43 -7.21 4.78 3.07
C LEU A 43 -8.67 5.10 2.75
N GLY A 44 -9.39 4.20 2.06
CA GLY A 44 -10.82 4.34 1.79
C GLY A 44 -11.19 5.40 0.73
N PHE A 45 -10.24 5.81 -0.11
CA PHE A 45 -10.50 6.69 -1.26
C PHE A 45 -10.91 5.84 -2.46
N SER A 46 -12.21 5.75 -2.74
CA SER A 46 -12.74 5.07 -3.92
C SER A 46 -12.94 6.04 -5.07
N ALA A 47 -11.93 6.18 -5.94
CA ALA A 47 -12.06 6.89 -7.21
C ALA A 47 -12.53 5.93 -8.33
N GLY A 48 -13.77 5.44 -8.23
CA GLY A 48 -14.44 4.70 -9.31
C GLY A 48 -13.95 3.26 -9.53
N GLU A 49 -14.91 2.33 -9.53
CA GLU A 49 -14.77 0.88 -9.75
C GLU A 49 -13.81 0.14 -8.79
N ARG A 50 -14.35 -0.77 -7.98
CA ARG A 50 -13.58 -1.61 -7.05
C ARG A 50 -12.58 -2.46 -7.83
N ARG A 51 -11.31 -2.06 -7.91
CA ARG A 51 -10.28 -2.92 -8.50
C ARG A 51 -9.97 -4.04 -7.51
N SER A 52 -9.58 -5.21 -8.01
CA SER A 52 -9.23 -6.32 -7.13
C SER A 52 -7.78 -6.18 -6.69
N MET A 53 -7.49 -6.28 -5.39
CA MET A 53 -6.12 -6.27 -4.86
C MET A 53 -5.20 -7.38 -5.44
N ARG A 54 -5.78 -8.33 -6.18
CA ARG A 54 -5.04 -9.35 -6.94
C ARG A 54 -4.26 -8.74 -8.10
N ASP A 55 -4.76 -7.68 -8.73
CA ASP A 55 -4.13 -7.03 -9.88
C ASP A 55 -2.86 -6.25 -9.47
N VAL A 56 -2.87 -5.69 -8.25
CA VAL A 56 -1.74 -4.98 -7.62
C VAL A 56 -0.54 -5.89 -7.33
N LYS A 57 -0.79 -7.18 -7.03
CA LYS A 57 0.27 -8.18 -6.72
C LYS A 57 1.25 -8.38 -7.88
N HIS A 58 0.92 -7.92 -9.08
CA HIS A 58 1.82 -7.97 -10.24
C HIS A 58 2.94 -6.92 -10.19
N TYR A 59 2.81 -5.82 -9.44
CA TYR A 59 3.80 -4.73 -9.43
C TYR A 59 5.14 -5.12 -8.77
N LYS A 60 5.13 -6.08 -7.83
CA LYS A 60 6.33 -6.48 -7.06
C LYS A 60 6.85 -7.89 -7.33
N ARG A 61 6.38 -8.58 -8.37
CA ARG A 61 6.86 -9.93 -8.73
C ARG A 61 8.24 -9.92 -9.43
N ARG A 62 9.17 -9.04 -9.04
CA ARG A 62 10.58 -9.08 -9.48
C ARG A 62 11.55 -8.64 -8.37
N LYS A 63 11.61 -9.42 -7.29
CA LYS A 63 12.85 -9.62 -6.51
C LYS A 63 12.88 -11.07 -6.01
N ARG A 64 13.14 -11.99 -6.94
CA ARG A 64 13.56 -13.35 -6.64
C ARG A 64 15.05 -13.42 -7.01
N TRP A 65 15.86 -14.05 -6.16
CA TRP A 65 17.30 -14.38 -6.31
C TRP A 65 18.34 -13.36 -5.77
N LEU A 66 18.48 -13.33 -4.45
CA LEU A 66 19.72 -13.24 -3.66
C LEU A 66 19.35 -13.98 -2.35
N SER A 67 19.65 -15.25 -2.08
CA SER A 67 20.62 -16.22 -2.59
C SER A 67 19.98 -17.61 -2.71
#